data_AF-A0A194XS92-F1
#
_entry.id   AF-A0A194XS92-F1
#
_cell.length_a   1.000
_cell.length_b   1.000
_cell.length_c   1.000
_cell.angle_alpha   90.00
_cell.angle_beta   90.00
_cell.angle_gamma   90.00
#
_symmetry.space_group_name_H-M   'P 1'
#
loop_
_entity.id
_entity.type
_entity.pdbx_description
1 polymer ?
#
loop_
_entity_poly.entity_id
_entity_poly.type
_entity_poly.pdbx_seq_one_letter_code
_entity_poly.pdbx_strand_id
1 'polypeptide(L)'
;MKFIRSVVVFNALLDACITATDTTTYVGVRYEGHTDIVLYTYGECYPYQLPTGENAQLAVWCRPSQCYDYVSPYCLGSPDIPPPPLPGLPFVPGEFLPDPDGVVELIGGATVCDAP
;
A
#
# COMPACT_ATOMS: atom_id res chain seq x y z
N MET A 1 -8.52 21.33 9.92
CA MET A 1 -7.46 21.43 8.88
C MET A 1 -6.83 20.09 8.46
N LYS A 2 -6.91 18.99 9.24
CA LYS A 2 -6.43 17.65 8.82
C LYS A 2 -7.11 17.10 7.55
N PHE A 3 -8.44 17.24 7.43
CA PHE A 3 -9.23 16.69 6.32
C PHE A 3 -8.84 17.21 4.91
N ILE A 4 -8.55 18.51 4.76
CA ILE A 4 -8.20 19.08 3.45
C ILE A 4 -6.86 18.51 2.96
N ARG A 5 -5.92 18.27 3.88
CA ARG A 5 -4.60 17.73 3.55
C ARG A 5 -4.72 16.29 3.04
N SER A 6 -5.53 15.45 3.71
CA SER A 6 -5.77 14.06 3.30
C SER A 6 -6.42 13.94 1.91
N VAL A 7 -7.35 14.82 1.54
CA VAL A 7 -7.96 14.83 0.19
C VAL A 7 -6.96 15.19 -0.90
N VAL A 8 -6.07 16.16 -0.65
CA VAL A 8 -5.02 16.54 -1.61
C VAL A 8 -4.02 15.40 -1.80
N VAL A 9 -3.69 14.66 -0.73
CA VAL A 9 -2.81 13.48 -0.84
C VAL A 9 -3.47 12.36 -1.63
N PHE A 10 -4.75 12.06 -1.35
CA PHE A 10 -5.50 11.04 -2.08
C PHE A 10 -5.56 11.33 -3.58
N ASN A 11 -5.89 12.57 -3.97
CA ASN A 11 -5.98 12.92 -5.39
C ASN A 11 -4.61 12.82 -6.09
N ALA A 12 -3.53 13.27 -5.45
CA ALA A 12 -2.19 13.13 -6.01
C ALA A 12 -1.77 11.66 -6.17
N LEU A 13 -2.11 10.81 -5.20
CA LEU A 13 -1.89 9.36 -5.27
C LEU A 13 -2.70 8.73 -6.39
N LEU A 14 -4.00 9.02 -6.46
CA LEU A 14 -4.88 8.52 -7.51
C LEU A 14 -4.41 8.98 -8.90
N ASP A 15 -4.00 10.24 -9.06
CA ASP A 15 -3.46 10.78 -10.31
C ASP A 15 -2.16 10.08 -10.72
N ALA A 16 -1.20 9.91 -9.81
CA ALA A 16 0.03 9.16 -10.09
C ALA A 16 -0.26 7.70 -10.48
N CYS A 17 -1.27 7.13 -9.84
CA CYS A 17 -1.70 5.75 -9.98
C CYS A 17 -2.43 5.49 -11.32
N ILE A 18 -3.29 6.41 -11.80
CA ILE A 18 -3.95 6.29 -13.11
C ILE A 18 -3.05 6.72 -14.28
N THR A 19 -2.04 7.57 -14.03
CA THR A 19 -1.12 8.05 -15.07
C THR A 19 0.12 7.16 -15.23
N ALA A 20 0.33 6.20 -14.34
CA ALA A 20 1.34 5.16 -14.50
C ALA A 20 1.13 4.46 -15.87
N THR A 21 2.12 4.60 -16.76
CA THR A 21 2.05 4.09 -18.13
C THR A 21 2.28 2.60 -18.23
N ASP A 22 2.85 1.98 -17.19
CA ASP A 22 3.01 0.55 -17.12
C ASP A 22 1.67 -0.14 -16.72
N THR A 23 1.48 -1.36 -17.21
CA THR A 23 0.27 -2.13 -16.92
C THR A 23 0.37 -2.94 -15.63
N THR A 24 1.47 -2.79 -14.90
CA THR A 24 1.88 -3.65 -13.78
C THR A 24 1.88 -2.90 -12.44
N THR A 25 1.91 -1.57 -12.44
CA THR A 25 1.73 -0.73 -11.26
C THR A 25 0.31 -0.91 -10.76
N TYR A 26 0.21 -1.37 -9.52
CA TYR A 26 -1.07 -1.73 -8.92
C TYR A 26 -1.42 -0.84 -7.73
N VAL A 27 -0.44 -0.20 -7.10
CA VAL A 27 -0.66 0.68 -5.95
C VAL A 27 0.34 1.84 -5.95
N GLY A 28 -0.15 3.01 -5.56
CA GLY A 28 0.68 4.15 -5.17
C GLY A 28 0.62 4.34 -3.67
N VAL A 29 1.76 4.61 -3.04
CA VAL A 29 1.90 4.74 -1.59
C VAL A 29 2.61 6.03 -1.25
N ARG A 30 2.13 6.70 -0.21
CA ARG A 30 2.84 7.80 0.44
C ARG A 30 3.21 7.40 1.87
N TYR A 31 4.46 7.65 2.23
CA TYR A 31 4.97 7.45 3.59
C TYR A 31 4.88 8.73 4.42
N GLU A 32 4.79 8.57 5.74
CA GLU A 32 4.74 9.67 6.69
C GLU A 32 5.96 10.59 6.56
N GLY A 33 5.75 11.90 6.66
CA GLY A 33 6.85 12.87 6.53
C GLY A 33 7.35 13.08 5.09
N HIS A 34 7.01 12.20 4.16
CA HIS A 34 7.40 12.30 2.75
C HIS A 34 6.34 13.00 1.91
N THR A 35 6.76 13.67 0.83
CA THR A 35 5.86 14.21 -0.21
C THR A 35 5.80 13.34 -1.45
N ASP A 36 6.82 12.51 -1.63
CA ASP A 36 6.97 11.68 -2.82
C ASP A 36 6.02 10.48 -2.76
N ILE A 37 5.57 10.05 -3.94
CA ILE A 37 4.73 8.87 -4.13
C ILE A 37 5.63 7.75 -4.62
N VAL A 38 5.56 6.61 -3.94
CA VAL A 38 6.22 5.38 -4.36
C VAL A 38 5.18 4.52 -5.08
N LEU A 39 5.52 4.05 -6.28
CA LEU A 39 4.68 3.15 -7.05
C LEU A 39 5.24 1.74 -6.92
N TYR A 40 4.37 0.76 -6.68
CA TYR A 40 4.74 -0.65 -6.61
C TYR A 40 4.08 -1.42 -7.75
N THR A 41 4.86 -2.36 -8.30
CA THR A 41 4.41 -3.27 -9.35
C THR A 41 4.06 -4.65 -8.78
N TYR A 42 3.25 -5.44 -9.50
CA TYR A 42 2.91 -6.79 -9.05
C TYR A 42 4.16 -7.64 -8.77
N GLY A 43 4.13 -8.42 -7.69
CA GLY A 43 5.24 -9.23 -7.21
C GLY A 43 6.34 -8.45 -6.50
N GLU A 44 6.26 -7.12 -6.43
CA GLU A 44 7.19 -6.29 -5.65
C GLU A 44 6.81 -6.32 -4.17
N CYS A 45 7.83 -6.26 -3.30
CA CYS A 45 7.63 -6.14 -1.87
C CYS A 45 7.26 -4.70 -1.54
N TYR A 46 6.03 -4.51 -1.05
CA TYR A 46 5.56 -3.24 -0.50
C TYR A 46 5.71 -3.27 1.03
N PRO A 47 6.74 -2.61 1.60
CA PRO A 47 6.92 -2.50 3.04
C PRO A 47 5.94 -1.49 3.66
N TYR A 48 5.34 -1.86 4.79
CA TYR A 48 4.48 -0.96 5.56
C TYR A 48 5.26 0.10 6.34
N GLN A 49 6.54 -0.14 6.58
CA GLN A 49 7.48 0.81 7.17
C GLN A 49 8.79 0.79 6.38
N LEU A 50 9.30 1.97 6.00
CA LEU A 50 10.60 2.07 5.35
C LEU A 50 11.75 1.72 6.33
N PRO A 51 12.93 1.31 5.84
CA PRO A 51 14.09 1.07 6.71
C PRO A 51 14.52 2.29 7.55
N THR A 52 14.11 3.48 7.13
CA THR A 52 14.34 4.77 7.80
C THR A 52 13.32 5.08 8.90
N GLY A 53 12.26 4.27 9.05
CA GLY A 53 11.29 4.30 10.15
C GLY A 53 9.95 4.97 9.83
N GLU A 54 9.74 5.46 8.61
CA GLU A 54 8.49 6.10 8.23
C GLU A 54 7.45 5.06 7.79
N ASN A 55 6.25 5.16 8.35
CA ASN A 55 5.12 4.28 8.06
C ASN A 55 4.39 4.69 6.78
N ALA A 56 3.77 3.72 6.10
CA ALA A 56 2.88 3.96 4.99
C ALA A 56 1.66 4.74 5.49
N GLN A 57 1.51 5.99 5.09
CA GLN A 57 0.44 6.87 5.54
C GLN A 57 -0.86 6.64 4.75
N LEU A 58 -0.73 6.43 3.44
CA LEU A 58 -1.86 6.24 2.55
C LEU A 58 -1.42 5.45 1.32
N ALA A 59 -2.14 4.38 1.03
CA ALA A 59 -2.03 3.63 -0.21
C ALA A 59 -3.31 3.80 -1.05
N VAL A 60 -3.17 3.89 -2.38
CA VAL A 60 -4.29 3.94 -3.33
C VAL A 60 -4.05 2.90 -4.41
N TRP A 61 -5.02 2.00 -4.63
CA TRP A 61 -4.92 0.96 -5.64
C TRP A 61 -5.31 1.48 -7.02
N CYS A 62 -4.49 1.16 -8.01
CA CYS A 62 -4.66 1.50 -9.42
C CYS A 62 -5.36 0.37 -10.15
N ARG A 63 -5.19 -0.85 -9.65
CA ARG A 63 -5.60 -2.09 -10.31
C ARG A 63 -6.11 -3.12 -9.31
N PRO A 64 -6.97 -4.03 -9.77
CA PRO A 64 -7.31 -5.25 -9.04
C PRO A 64 -6.06 -5.94 -8.51
N SER A 65 -6.01 -6.25 -7.21
CA SER A 65 -4.81 -6.83 -6.60
C SER A 65 -5.16 -7.81 -5.49
N GLN A 66 -4.56 -9.00 -5.53
CA GLN A 66 -4.60 -9.97 -4.43
C GLN A 66 -3.31 -9.87 -3.64
N CYS A 67 -3.39 -9.52 -2.36
CA CYS A 67 -2.23 -9.24 -1.53
C CYS A 67 -2.02 -10.31 -0.46
N TYR A 68 -0.75 -10.58 -0.16
CA TYR A 68 -0.29 -11.55 0.83
C TYR A 68 0.63 -10.86 1.82
N ASP A 69 0.23 -10.83 3.09
CA ASP A 69 0.98 -10.15 4.15
C ASP A 69 2.13 -11.02 4.68
N TYR A 70 3.21 -10.36 5.08
CA TYR A 70 4.40 -10.96 5.66
C TYR A 70 4.75 -10.23 6.97
N VAL A 71 5.09 -10.98 8.03
CA VAL A 71 5.68 -10.41 9.27
C VAL A 71 6.94 -9.61 8.96
N SER A 72 7.76 -10.10 8.04
CA SER A 72 9.02 -9.47 7.68
C SER A 72 8.78 -8.22 6.82
N PRO A 73 9.40 -7.07 7.12
CA PRO A 73 9.31 -5.87 6.28
C PRO A 73 10.06 -6.04 4.93
N TYR A 74 10.73 -7.17 4.73
CA TYR A 74 11.47 -7.49 3.51
C TYR A 74 10.80 -8.60 2.69
N CYS A 75 9.55 -8.95 3.01
CA CYS A 75 8.81 -10.05 2.37
C CYS A 75 9.57 -11.39 2.34
N LEU A 76 10.40 -11.63 3.37
CA LEU A 76 11.17 -12.86 3.51
C LEU A 76 10.36 -13.93 4.25
N GLY A 77 10.47 -15.18 3.80
CA GLY A 77 9.81 -16.33 4.41
C GLY A 77 8.46 -16.65 3.77
N SER A 78 7.57 -17.26 4.54
CA SER A 78 6.20 -17.51 4.11
C SER A 78 5.29 -16.33 4.49
N PRO A 79 4.24 -16.04 3.70
CA PRO A 79 3.18 -15.14 4.13
C PRO A 79 2.58 -15.58 5.48
N ASP A 80 2.00 -14.63 6.20
CA ASP A 80 1.28 -14.91 7.45
C ASP A 80 0.05 -15.78 7.19
N ILE A 81 -0.07 -16.86 7.97
CA ILE A 81 -1.19 -17.79 7.92
C ILE A 81 -1.70 -18.03 9.35
N PRO A 82 -2.99 -17.81 9.65
CA PRO A 82 -4.02 -17.28 8.74
C PRO A 82 -3.80 -15.78 8.44
N PRO A 83 -4.19 -15.29 7.26
CA PRO A 83 -4.06 -13.87 6.96
C PRO A 83 -4.77 -13.05 8.05
N PRO A 84 -4.23 -11.89 8.43
CA PRO A 84 -4.93 -10.94 9.28
C PRO A 84 -6.32 -10.66 8.69
N PRO A 85 -7.29 -10.20 9.50
CA PRO A 85 -8.68 -9.96 9.08
C PRO A 85 -8.85 -8.81 8.06
N LEU A 86 -7.82 -8.46 7.29
CA LEU A 86 -7.99 -7.73 6.05
C LEU A 86 -8.84 -8.59 5.10
N PRO A 87 -9.89 -8.02 4.50
CA PRO A 87 -10.80 -8.80 3.68
C PRO A 87 -10.01 -9.39 2.50
N GLY A 88 -10.05 -10.73 2.39
CA GLY A 88 -9.59 -11.51 1.24
C GLY A 88 -10.44 -11.23 -0.01
N LEU A 89 -10.49 -9.97 -0.40
CA LEU A 89 -11.11 -9.46 -1.60
C LEU A 89 -10.01 -8.81 -2.43
N PRO A 90 -10.03 -8.96 -3.75
CA PRO A 90 -9.13 -8.19 -4.59
C PRO A 90 -9.42 -6.70 -4.36
N PHE A 91 -8.40 -5.93 -3.99
CA PHE A 91 -8.52 -4.48 -3.91
C PHE A 91 -8.86 -3.95 -5.29
N VAL A 92 -9.88 -3.10 -5.44
CA VAL A 92 -10.29 -2.55 -6.74
C VAL A 92 -9.71 -1.15 -6.99
N PRO A 93 -9.61 -0.70 -8.26
CA PRO A 93 -9.11 0.64 -8.56
C PRO A 93 -9.85 1.74 -7.80
N GLY A 94 -9.11 2.66 -7.19
CA GLY A 94 -9.63 3.77 -6.41
C GLY A 94 -9.93 3.44 -4.94
N GLU A 95 -9.79 2.18 -4.53
CA GLU A 95 -9.73 1.86 -3.10
C GLU A 95 -8.47 2.42 -2.49
N PHE A 96 -8.57 2.80 -1.22
CA PHE A 96 -7.45 3.35 -0.47
C PHE A 96 -7.43 2.78 0.93
N LEU A 97 -6.22 2.61 1.45
CA LEU A 97 -5.97 2.16 2.81
C LEU A 97 -5.32 3.33 3.54
N PRO A 98 -6.10 4.13 4.28
CA PRO A 98 -5.52 5.11 5.18
C PRO A 98 -4.91 4.35 6.35
N ASP A 99 -3.72 4.74 6.77
CA ASP A 99 -3.17 4.33 8.06
C ASP A 99 -3.27 5.50 9.06
N PRO A 100 -4.43 5.69 9.71
CA PRO A 100 -4.62 6.85 10.57
C PRO A 100 -3.80 6.80 11.88
N ASP A 101 -3.29 5.62 12.30
CA ASP A 101 -2.68 5.41 13.63
C ASP A 101 -1.64 4.27 13.70
N GLY A 102 -0.95 3.89 12.62
CA GLY A 102 0.05 2.79 12.64
C GLY A 102 -0.56 1.39 12.68
N VAL A 103 -1.82 1.24 12.26
CA VAL A 103 -2.55 -0.03 12.26
C VAL A 103 -1.93 -1.01 11.26
N VAL A 104 -1.21 -0.52 10.23
CA VAL A 104 -0.45 -1.41 9.32
C VAL A 104 0.61 -2.24 10.05
N GLU A 105 1.14 -1.78 11.18
CA GLU A 105 2.07 -2.57 12.01
C GLU A 105 1.38 -3.75 12.72
N LEU A 106 0.05 -3.71 12.89
CA LEU A 106 -0.74 -4.78 13.50
C LEU A 106 -1.13 -5.89 12.49
N ILE A 107 -1.05 -5.61 11.19
CA ILE A 107 -1.41 -6.53 10.09
C ILE A 107 -0.18 -7.13 9.39
N GLY A 108 1.03 -6.63 9.66
CA GLY A 108 2.26 -7.23 9.14
C GLY A 108 3.42 -6.24 9.09
N GLY A 109 4.53 -6.65 8.47
CA GLY A 109 5.66 -5.78 8.14
C GLY A 109 5.67 -5.33 6.68
N ALA A 110 5.14 -6.15 5.76
CA ALA A 110 5.06 -5.86 4.34
C ALA A 110 4.00 -6.73 3.65
N THR A 111 3.74 -6.45 2.38
CA THR A 111 2.86 -7.26 1.53
C THR A 111 3.45 -7.44 0.14
N VAL A 112 3.10 -8.55 -0.51
CA VAL A 112 3.32 -8.77 -1.93
C VAL A 112 1.96 -8.96 -2.58
N CYS A 113 1.69 -8.22 -3.64
CA CYS A 113 0.43 -8.35 -4.36
C CYS A 113 0.63 -8.84 -5.80
N ASP A 114 -0.26 -9.73 -6.21
CA ASP A 114 -0.34 -10.26 -7.56
C ASP A 114 -1.60 -9.74 -8.26
N ALA A 115 -1.58 -9.79 -9.60
CA ALA A 115 -2.79 -9.63 -10.39
C ALA A 115 -3.75 -10.79 -10.06
N PRO A 116 -5.05 -10.52 -9.87
CA PRO A 116 -6.03 -11.57 -9.56
C PRO A 116 -6.25 -12.56 -10.71
#